data_AF-A0A4D4N1U6-F1
#
_entry.id   AF-A0A4D4N1U6-F1
#
_cell.length_a   1.000
_cell.length_b   1.000
_cell.length_c   1.000
_cell.angle_alpha   90.00
_cell.angle_beta   90.00
_cell.angle_gamma   90.00
#
_symmetry.space_group_name_H-M   'P 1'
#
loop_
_entity.id
_entity.type
_entity.pdbx_description
1 polymer ?
#
loop_
_entity_poly.entity_id
_entity_poly.type
_entity_poly.pdbx_seq_one_letter_code
_entity_poly.pdbx_strand_id
1 'polypeptide(L)'
;MVSADGKKATVDTPEGKAVLQNLHDMRWTDNSMGSKQLLVINDVQQLMGSGKLGMYLSAPDNIPILVKEKGGTYTDLALAPMPGGKGTLIGGDGYMFNKKATPAQIKAGLKWLDFMFLTPGKGFLGDYARAKKNDAPVGLPEPRLFSGAADARDQQVKKANANVPVENYQSFLDGNQSLRMKIEPPQAQQIYSVLDSAVSAVLTKKDADIDKLLKDASGKIDSILARG
;
A
#
# COMPACT_ATOMS: atom_id res chain seq x y z
N MET A 1 -3.79 12.61 -9.58
CA MET A 1 -4.40 11.73 -10.58
C MET A 1 -5.59 12.42 -11.22
N VAL A 2 -6.57 12.87 -10.42
CA VAL A 2 -7.69 13.69 -10.91
C VAL A 2 -7.83 14.99 -10.13
N SER A 3 -8.56 15.96 -10.67
CA SER A 3 -8.95 17.22 -10.03
C SER A 3 -9.86 16.97 -8.83
N ALA A 4 -10.05 17.97 -7.97
CA ALA A 4 -10.86 17.83 -6.75
C ALA A 4 -12.32 17.47 -7.03
N ASP A 5 -12.86 17.89 -8.19
CA ASP A 5 -14.21 17.53 -8.66
C ASP A 5 -14.27 16.17 -9.39
N GLY A 6 -13.12 15.50 -9.55
CA GLY A 6 -13.01 14.20 -10.21
C GLY A 6 -13.20 14.23 -11.72
N LYS A 7 -13.21 15.40 -12.38
CA LYS A 7 -13.57 15.53 -13.80
C LYS A 7 -12.39 15.68 -14.77
N LYS A 8 -11.21 16.01 -14.26
CA LYS A 8 -10.02 16.27 -15.07
C LYS A 8 -8.81 15.49 -14.57
N ALA A 9 -7.99 15.02 -15.51
CA ALA A 9 -6.69 14.44 -15.21
C ALA A 9 -5.74 15.50 -14.61
N THR A 10 -4.89 15.06 -13.68
CA THR A 10 -3.86 15.89 -13.03
C THR A 10 -2.51 15.17 -13.03
N VAL A 11 -2.17 14.54 -14.15
CA VAL A 11 -0.97 13.70 -14.29
C VAL A 11 0.10 14.32 -15.18
N ASP A 12 -0.30 15.14 -16.16
CA ASP A 12 0.60 15.91 -17.01
C ASP A 12 1.03 17.19 -16.27
N THR A 13 1.95 17.03 -15.33
CA THR A 13 2.49 18.11 -14.50
C THR A 13 4.01 17.96 -14.35
N PRO A 14 4.73 19.01 -13.89
CA PRO A 14 6.16 18.89 -13.58
C PRO A 14 6.49 17.73 -12.62
N GLU A 15 5.61 17.46 -11.64
CA GLU A 15 5.76 16.33 -10.72
C GLU A 15 5.54 14.98 -11.41
N GLY A 16 4.52 14.88 -12.28
CA GLY A 16 4.31 13.67 -13.09
C GLY A 16 5.51 13.36 -13.98
N LYS A 17 6.08 14.39 -14.60
CA LYS A 17 7.32 14.31 -15.38
C LYS A 17 8.50 13.88 -14.52
N ALA A 18 8.67 14.47 -13.34
CA ALA A 18 9.75 14.12 -12.43
C ALA A 18 9.68 12.65 -11.98
N VAL A 19 8.48 12.11 -11.73
CA VAL A 19 8.32 10.68 -11.38
C VAL A 19 8.73 9.78 -12.54
N LEU A 20 8.24 10.04 -13.76
CA LEU A 20 8.60 9.22 -14.93
C LEU A 20 10.08 9.35 -15.29
N GLN A 21 10.66 10.55 -15.14
CA GLN A 21 12.09 10.78 -15.35
C GLN A 21 12.92 10.03 -14.32
N ASN A 22 12.55 10.06 -13.05
CA ASN A 22 13.26 9.30 -12.01
C ASN A 22 13.24 7.79 -12.30
N LEU A 23 12.10 7.23 -12.73
CA LEU A 23 12.03 5.82 -13.15
C LEU A 23 12.88 5.55 -14.40
N HIS A 24 12.90 6.46 -15.36
CA HIS A 24 13.75 6.33 -16.55
C HIS A 24 15.24 6.32 -16.17
N ASP A 25 15.69 7.25 -15.33
CA ASP A 25 17.07 7.33 -14.88
C ASP A 25 17.47 6.11 -14.05
N MET A 26 16.56 5.64 -13.18
CA MET A 26 16.75 4.43 -12.40
C MET A 26 16.96 3.18 -13.28
N ARG A 27 16.38 3.19 -14.48
CA ARG A 27 16.51 2.10 -15.45
C ARG A 27 17.77 2.23 -16.30
N TRP A 28 18.00 3.40 -16.89
CA TRP A 28 18.92 3.57 -18.00
C TRP A 28 20.22 4.29 -17.64
N THR A 29 20.25 4.99 -16.51
CA THR A 29 21.38 5.82 -16.07
C THR A 29 22.09 5.18 -14.89
N ASP A 30 21.39 4.93 -13.77
CA ASP A 30 22.00 4.40 -12.54
C ASP A 30 21.99 2.85 -12.44
N ASN A 31 21.19 2.18 -13.27
CA ASN A 31 20.99 0.72 -13.31
C ASN A 31 20.48 0.11 -11.98
N SER A 32 19.76 0.88 -11.17
CA SER A 32 19.20 0.47 -9.87
C SER A 32 17.99 -0.45 -9.98
N MET A 33 17.31 -0.49 -11.13
CA MET A 33 16.13 -1.35 -11.35
C MET A 33 16.43 -2.73 -11.96
N GLY A 34 17.68 -3.15 -11.97
CA GLY A 34 18.09 -4.47 -12.48
C GLY A 34 17.79 -4.68 -13.97
N SER A 35 17.93 -5.91 -14.45
CA SER A 35 17.84 -6.25 -15.87
C SER A 35 16.44 -6.64 -16.35
N LYS A 36 15.54 -7.07 -15.46
CA LYS A 36 14.14 -7.46 -15.75
C LYS A 36 13.16 -6.41 -15.24
N GLN A 37 12.24 -5.98 -16.10
CA GLN A 37 11.27 -4.92 -15.84
C GLN A 37 9.86 -5.50 -15.82
N LEU A 38 8.89 -4.65 -15.47
CA LEU A 38 7.48 -5.01 -15.40
C LEU A 38 7.23 -6.17 -14.43
N LEU A 39 8.00 -6.16 -13.33
CA LEU A 39 7.82 -7.10 -12.22
C LEU A 39 6.46 -6.83 -11.57
N VAL A 40 5.74 -7.89 -11.26
CA VAL A 40 4.51 -7.80 -10.47
C VAL A 40 4.80 -8.03 -8.99
N ILE A 41 3.81 -7.79 -8.12
CA ILE A 41 3.99 -7.87 -6.67
C ILE A 41 4.60 -9.19 -6.20
N ASN A 42 4.17 -10.32 -6.77
CA ASN A 42 4.71 -11.65 -6.43
C ASN A 42 6.19 -11.80 -6.80
N ASP A 43 6.65 -11.18 -7.90
CA ASP A 43 8.05 -11.21 -8.30
C ASP A 43 8.92 -10.46 -7.27
N VAL A 44 8.55 -9.22 -6.94
CA VAL A 44 9.34 -8.40 -6.00
C VAL A 44 9.31 -8.94 -4.58
N GLN A 45 8.20 -9.57 -4.16
CA GLN A 45 8.12 -10.30 -2.90
C GLN A 45 9.08 -11.48 -2.87
N GLN A 46 9.14 -12.26 -3.95
CA GLN A 46 10.08 -13.38 -4.05
C GLN A 46 11.54 -12.90 -4.04
N LEU A 47 11.84 -11.81 -4.75
CA LEU A 47 13.19 -11.25 -4.77
C LEU A 47 13.59 -10.71 -3.40
N MET A 48 12.69 -9.97 -2.71
CA MET A 48 12.95 -9.46 -1.36
C MET A 48 13.14 -10.61 -0.35
N GLY A 49 12.21 -11.57 -0.30
CA GLY A 49 12.30 -12.70 0.62
C GLY A 49 13.54 -13.57 0.40
N SER A 50 14.05 -13.66 -0.84
CA SER A 50 15.29 -14.39 -1.16
C SER A 50 16.58 -13.56 -1.02
N GLY A 51 16.49 -12.32 -0.53
CA GLY A 51 17.65 -11.43 -0.34
C GLY A 51 18.23 -10.85 -1.65
N LYS A 52 17.47 -10.89 -2.74
CA LYS A 52 17.89 -10.42 -4.09
C LYS A 52 17.40 -9.02 -4.45
N LEU A 53 16.63 -8.37 -3.57
CA LEU A 53 16.10 -7.02 -3.77
C LEU A 53 16.37 -6.17 -2.54
N GLY A 54 16.99 -5.00 -2.73
CA GLY A 54 17.31 -4.10 -1.62
C GLY A 54 16.13 -3.30 -1.09
N MET A 55 15.28 -2.76 -1.99
CA MET A 55 14.13 -1.93 -1.63
C MET A 55 13.01 -2.07 -2.66
N TYR A 56 11.76 -1.96 -2.19
CA TYR A 56 10.57 -1.82 -3.03
C TYR A 56 9.48 -1.08 -2.24
N LEU A 57 8.49 -0.53 -2.95
CA LEU A 57 7.37 0.16 -2.33
C LEU A 57 6.24 -0.83 -2.07
N SER A 58 5.85 -0.98 -0.80
CA SER A 58 4.71 -1.78 -0.37
C SER A 58 4.18 -1.32 0.98
N ALA A 59 3.00 -1.81 1.35
CA ALA A 59 2.41 -1.57 2.64
C ALA A 59 2.90 -2.59 3.69
N PRO A 60 2.81 -2.29 5.00
CA PRO A 60 3.35 -3.15 6.07
C PRO A 60 2.80 -4.60 6.08
N ASP A 61 1.60 -4.82 5.56
CA ASP A 61 0.95 -6.13 5.43
C ASP A 61 1.71 -7.09 4.49
N ASN A 62 2.70 -6.61 3.75
CA ASN A 62 3.57 -7.45 2.92
C ASN A 62 4.59 -8.25 3.73
N ILE A 63 5.04 -7.75 4.89
CA ILE A 63 6.08 -8.37 5.72
C ILE A 63 5.73 -9.84 6.08
N PRO A 64 4.50 -10.19 6.54
CA PRO A 64 4.11 -11.57 6.77
C PRO A 64 4.34 -12.50 5.57
N ILE A 65 4.01 -12.07 4.35
CA ILE A 65 4.18 -12.90 3.14
C ILE A 65 5.67 -13.14 2.87
N LEU A 66 6.51 -12.11 3.01
CA LEU A 66 7.96 -12.23 2.81
C LEU A 66 8.57 -13.29 3.72
N VAL A 67 8.18 -13.30 5.00
CA VAL A 67 8.72 -14.22 6.00
C VAL A 67 8.11 -15.62 5.87
N LYS A 68 6.79 -15.72 5.77
CA LYS A 68 6.08 -17.01 5.83
C LYS A 68 6.19 -17.81 4.54
N GLU A 69 6.38 -17.14 3.41
CA GLU A 69 6.32 -17.81 2.10
C GLU A 69 7.57 -17.63 1.25
N LYS A 70 8.30 -16.52 1.38
CA LYS A 70 9.34 -16.13 0.41
C LYS A 70 10.77 -16.29 0.93
N GLY A 71 10.94 -16.73 2.18
CA GLY A 71 12.24 -17.04 2.79
C GLY A 71 12.89 -15.89 3.57
N GLY A 72 12.20 -14.76 3.73
CA GLY A 72 12.70 -13.62 4.50
C GLY A 72 12.65 -13.87 6.01
N THR A 73 13.26 -12.97 6.78
CA THR A 73 13.19 -12.97 8.25
C THR A 73 12.71 -11.60 8.75
N TYR A 74 12.02 -11.56 9.88
CA TYR A 74 11.58 -10.27 10.44
C TYR A 74 12.77 -9.37 10.85
N THR A 75 13.92 -9.96 11.21
CA THR A 75 15.13 -9.25 11.62
C THR A 75 15.82 -8.52 10.48
N ASP A 76 15.70 -9.03 9.26
CA ASP A 76 16.37 -8.46 8.08
C ASP A 76 15.47 -7.48 7.31
N LEU A 77 14.23 -7.27 7.77
CA LEU A 77 13.25 -6.42 7.10
C LEU A 77 12.94 -5.18 7.93
N ALA A 78 12.90 -4.02 7.25
CA ALA A 78 12.57 -2.73 7.84
C ALA A 78 11.61 -1.94 6.96
N LEU A 79 10.94 -0.95 7.56
CA LEU A 79 10.03 -0.03 6.87
C LEU A 79 10.55 1.40 7.01
N ALA A 80 10.72 2.06 5.86
CA ALA A 80 11.19 3.44 5.76
C ALA A 80 10.03 4.40 5.40
N PRO A 81 10.18 5.72 5.64
CA PRO A 81 9.26 6.73 5.13
C PRO A 81 9.05 6.63 3.62
N MET A 82 7.87 7.05 3.16
CA MET A 82 7.62 7.23 1.73
C MET A 82 8.66 8.18 1.11
N PRO A 83 9.34 7.79 0.00
CA PRO A 83 10.26 8.67 -0.69
C PRO A 83 9.61 10.01 -1.06
N GLY A 84 10.31 11.11 -0.76
CA GLY A 84 9.82 12.47 -0.96
C GLY A 84 8.74 12.96 0.03
N GLY A 85 8.16 12.08 0.84
CA GLY A 85 7.31 12.45 1.98
C GLY A 85 6.05 13.26 1.64
N LYS A 86 5.57 13.25 0.39
CA LYS A 86 4.46 14.13 -0.05
C LYS A 86 3.07 13.54 0.17
N GLY A 87 2.94 12.22 0.09
CA GLY A 87 1.65 11.55 0.27
C GLY A 87 1.72 10.07 -0.07
N THR A 88 0.65 9.37 0.28
CA THR A 88 0.47 7.95 0.00
C THR A 88 -0.98 7.67 -0.40
N LEU A 89 -1.17 6.66 -1.24
CA LEU A 89 -2.48 6.07 -1.44
C LEU A 89 -2.86 5.31 -0.16
N ILE A 90 -4.09 5.49 0.31
CA ILE A 90 -4.67 4.67 1.37
C ILE A 90 -5.51 3.58 0.74
N GLY A 91 -5.31 2.36 1.23
CA GLY A 91 -6.14 1.21 0.91
C GLY A 91 -6.97 0.78 2.12
N GLY A 92 -7.46 -0.46 2.04
CA GLY A 92 -8.25 -1.11 3.08
C GLY A 92 -9.40 -1.89 2.46
N ASP A 93 -10.02 -2.73 3.27
CA ASP A 93 -11.15 -3.54 2.85
C ASP A 93 -12.48 -2.87 3.22
N GLY A 94 -13.41 -2.86 2.27
CA GLY A 94 -14.81 -2.54 2.52
C GLY A 94 -15.63 -3.82 2.72
N TYR A 95 -16.42 -3.87 3.80
CA TYR A 95 -17.35 -4.98 4.04
C TYR A 95 -18.77 -4.59 3.61
N MET A 96 -19.34 -5.37 2.69
CA MET A 96 -20.68 -5.13 2.15
C MET A 96 -21.58 -6.36 2.38
N PHE A 97 -22.84 -6.13 2.72
CA PHE A 97 -23.84 -7.19 2.81
C PHE A 97 -24.61 -7.32 1.50
N ASN A 98 -24.90 -8.55 1.11
CA ASN A 98 -25.76 -8.80 -0.04
C ASN A 98 -27.15 -8.18 0.20
N LYS A 99 -27.69 -7.45 -0.78
CA LYS A 99 -29.03 -6.84 -0.67
C LYS A 99 -30.17 -7.82 -0.39
N LYS A 100 -29.95 -9.11 -0.65
CA LYS A 100 -30.89 -10.22 -0.38
C LYS A 100 -30.70 -10.85 1.01
N ALA A 101 -29.69 -10.44 1.77
CA ALA A 101 -29.47 -10.96 3.11
C ALA A 101 -30.63 -10.55 4.03
N THR A 102 -31.08 -11.49 4.86
CA THR A 102 -32.13 -11.20 5.84
C THR A 102 -31.60 -10.25 6.92
N PRO A 103 -32.48 -9.50 7.62
CA PRO A 103 -32.06 -8.67 8.75
C PRO A 103 -31.23 -9.44 9.80
N ALA A 104 -31.54 -10.72 10.03
CA ALA A 104 -30.81 -11.57 10.97
C ALA A 104 -29.38 -11.87 10.47
N GLN A 105 -29.19 -12.14 9.17
CA GLN A 105 -27.87 -12.37 8.59
C GLN A 105 -27.01 -11.11 8.63
N ILE A 106 -27.59 -9.94 8.31
CA ILE A 106 -26.89 -8.65 8.40
C ILE A 106 -26.46 -8.40 9.84
N LYS A 107 -27.35 -8.61 10.81
CA LYS A 107 -27.01 -8.46 12.25
C LYS A 107 -25.90 -9.42 12.69
N ALA A 108 -25.92 -10.67 12.23
CA ALA A 108 -24.86 -11.64 12.53
C ALA A 108 -23.52 -11.21 11.95
N GLY A 109 -23.50 -10.73 10.70
CA GLY A 109 -22.30 -10.22 10.06
C GLY A 109 -21.73 -8.97 10.72
N LEU A 110 -22.59 -8.03 11.16
CA LEU A 110 -22.12 -6.86 11.93
C LEU A 110 -21.47 -7.26 13.25
N LYS A 111 -22.06 -8.22 13.98
CA LYS A 111 -21.45 -8.77 15.20
C LYS A 111 -20.11 -9.47 14.92
N TRP A 112 -20.01 -10.14 13.77
CA TRP A 112 -18.75 -10.76 13.35
C TRP A 112 -17.67 -9.70 13.08
N LEU A 113 -17.99 -8.62 12.36
CA LEU A 113 -17.05 -7.53 12.10
C LEU A 113 -16.61 -6.82 13.39
N ASP A 114 -17.54 -6.61 14.32
CA ASP A 114 -17.23 -6.06 15.66
C ASP A 114 -16.25 -6.96 16.43
N PHE A 115 -16.52 -8.27 16.45
CA PHE A 115 -15.62 -9.26 17.02
C PHE A 115 -14.26 -9.32 16.30
N MET A 116 -14.25 -9.15 14.98
CA MET A 116 -13.03 -9.21 14.17
C MET A 116 -12.09 -8.03 14.46
N PHE A 117 -12.62 -6.81 14.46
CA PHE A 117 -11.83 -5.58 14.40
C PHE A 117 -11.97 -4.65 15.61
N LEU A 118 -13.12 -4.63 16.27
CA LEU A 118 -13.52 -3.55 17.18
C LEU A 118 -13.54 -3.97 18.66
N THR A 119 -12.81 -5.03 19.02
CA THR A 119 -12.69 -5.49 20.40
C THR A 119 -11.24 -5.29 20.92
N PRO A 120 -10.89 -4.13 21.53
CA PRO A 120 -9.52 -3.78 21.92
C PRO A 120 -8.81 -4.84 22.76
N GLY A 121 -7.63 -5.29 22.32
CA GLY A 121 -6.85 -6.33 23.00
C GLY A 121 -7.56 -7.69 23.15
N LYS A 122 -8.64 -7.93 22.40
CA LYS A 122 -9.47 -9.14 22.36
C LYS A 122 -10.04 -9.33 20.94
N GLY A 123 -11.04 -10.18 20.77
CA GLY A 123 -11.66 -10.40 19.44
C GLY A 123 -10.79 -11.28 18.53
N PHE A 124 -11.03 -11.23 17.23
CA PHE A 124 -10.26 -12.03 16.27
C PHE A 124 -8.87 -11.44 15.99
N LEU A 125 -8.77 -10.16 15.66
CA LEU A 125 -7.49 -9.53 15.33
C LEU A 125 -6.82 -8.85 16.53
N GLY A 126 -7.57 -8.44 17.55
CA GLY A 126 -7.00 -7.82 18.76
C GLY A 126 -6.50 -8.82 19.81
N ASP A 127 -6.72 -10.13 19.64
CA ASP A 127 -6.17 -11.16 20.54
C ASP A 127 -4.71 -11.48 20.16
N TYR A 128 -3.82 -10.57 20.54
CA TYR A 128 -2.40 -10.65 20.25
C TYR A 128 -1.70 -11.84 20.92
N ALA A 129 -2.23 -12.34 22.05
CA ALA A 129 -1.68 -13.53 22.70
C ALA A 129 -1.94 -14.78 21.86
N ARG A 130 -3.16 -14.93 21.31
CA ARG A 130 -3.46 -15.99 20.33
C ARG A 130 -2.65 -15.81 19.06
N ALA A 131 -2.54 -14.59 18.54
CA ALA A 131 -1.74 -14.31 17.35
C ALA A 131 -0.28 -14.77 17.53
N LYS A 132 0.36 -14.34 18.62
CA LYS A 132 1.73 -14.76 18.98
C LYS A 132 1.85 -16.28 19.13
N LYS A 133 0.89 -16.94 19.79
CA LYS A 133 0.87 -18.40 19.97
C LYS A 133 0.82 -19.17 18.64
N ASN A 134 0.22 -18.58 17.62
CA ASN A 134 0.07 -19.17 16.29
C ASN A 134 1.10 -18.62 15.29
N ASP A 135 2.22 -18.09 15.76
CA ASP A 135 3.30 -17.53 14.95
C ASP A 135 2.82 -16.46 13.95
N ALA A 136 1.78 -15.71 14.31
CA ALA A 136 1.40 -14.49 13.62
C ALA A 136 2.25 -13.32 14.15
N PRO A 137 2.69 -12.40 13.27
CA PRO A 137 3.46 -11.24 13.70
C PRO A 137 2.59 -10.28 14.50
N VAL A 138 3.08 -9.88 15.65
CA VAL A 138 2.51 -8.88 16.54
C VAL A 138 3.52 -7.77 16.71
N GLY A 139 3.12 -6.54 16.38
CA GLY A 139 3.99 -5.37 16.47
C GLY A 139 4.24 -4.65 15.15
N LEU A 140 3.75 -5.19 14.03
CA LEU A 140 3.75 -4.47 12.75
C LEU A 140 3.01 -3.12 12.88
N PRO A 141 3.43 -2.07 12.15
CA PRO A 141 2.74 -0.79 12.15
C PRO A 141 1.41 -0.95 11.42
N GLU A 142 0.31 -0.71 12.13
CA GLU A 142 -1.06 -0.82 11.64
C GLU A 142 -1.79 0.51 11.85
N PRO A 143 -2.82 0.83 11.04
CA PRO A 143 -3.68 1.98 11.30
C PRO A 143 -4.27 1.92 12.71
N ARG A 144 -4.28 3.07 13.41
CA ARG A 144 -4.91 3.17 14.73
C ARG A 144 -6.43 3.26 14.58
N LEU A 145 -7.13 2.19 14.95
CA LEU A 145 -8.60 2.12 14.92
C LEU A 145 -9.27 2.75 16.15
N PHE A 146 -8.54 2.80 17.27
CA PHE A 146 -9.08 3.22 18.56
C PHE A 146 -8.54 4.59 19.00
N SER A 147 -9.20 5.18 19.99
CA SER A 147 -8.73 6.36 20.72
C SER A 147 -9.02 6.21 22.21
N GLY A 148 -8.43 7.09 23.04
CA GLY A 148 -8.67 7.13 24.49
C GLY A 148 -8.32 5.82 25.20
N ALA A 149 -9.18 5.39 26.12
CA ALA A 149 -8.95 4.19 26.94
C ALA A 149 -8.88 2.90 26.11
N ALA A 150 -9.62 2.82 25.01
CA ALA A 150 -9.59 1.67 24.10
C ALA A 150 -8.22 1.54 23.41
N ASP A 151 -7.68 2.64 22.89
CA ASP A 151 -6.33 2.67 22.30
C ASP A 151 -5.25 2.33 23.34
N ALA A 152 -5.32 2.94 24.52
CA ALA A 152 -4.37 2.66 25.60
C ALA A 152 -4.36 1.17 25.97
N ARG A 153 -5.54 0.53 26.04
CA ARG A 153 -5.67 -0.90 26.30
C ARG A 153 -5.10 -1.74 25.17
N ASP A 154 -5.46 -1.45 23.93
CA ASP A 154 -5.02 -2.19 22.75
C ASP A 154 -3.48 -2.14 22.61
N GLN A 155 -2.91 -0.95 22.70
CA GLN A 155 -1.46 -0.72 22.59
C GLN A 155 -0.68 -1.38 23.73
N GLN A 156 -1.23 -1.39 24.95
CA GLN A 156 -0.63 -2.12 26.08
C GLN A 156 -0.55 -3.63 25.79
N VAL A 157 -1.64 -4.23 25.31
CA VAL A 157 -1.68 -5.67 24.99
C VAL A 157 -0.80 -6.00 23.79
N LYS A 158 -0.82 -5.17 22.74
CA LYS A 158 0.04 -5.31 21.56
C LYS A 158 1.51 -5.29 21.95
N LYS A 159 1.93 -4.30 22.76
CA LYS A 159 3.33 -4.20 23.24
C LYS A 159 3.74 -5.42 24.07
N ALA A 160 2.89 -5.90 24.96
CA ALA A 160 3.18 -7.07 25.79
C ALA A 160 3.32 -8.38 24.97
N ASN A 161 2.71 -8.44 23.79
CA ASN A 161 2.71 -9.62 22.93
C ASN A 161 3.57 -9.44 21.66
N ALA A 162 4.29 -8.34 21.51
CA ALA A 162 5.13 -8.11 20.35
C ALA A 162 6.16 -9.26 20.17
N ASN A 163 6.35 -9.69 18.93
CA ASN A 163 7.25 -10.79 18.56
C ASN A 163 8.02 -10.52 17.26
N VAL A 164 8.02 -9.27 16.78
CA VAL A 164 8.83 -8.79 15.65
C VAL A 164 9.68 -7.58 16.09
N PRO A 165 10.76 -7.23 15.38
CA PRO A 165 11.60 -6.07 15.69
C PRO A 165 10.85 -4.76 15.40
N VAL A 166 10.11 -4.25 16.40
CA VAL A 166 9.25 -3.07 16.25
C VAL A 166 10.04 -1.80 15.93
N GLU A 167 11.29 -1.73 16.38
CA GLU A 167 12.24 -0.66 16.12
C GLU A 167 12.56 -0.50 14.62
N ASN A 168 12.48 -1.60 13.84
CA ASN A 168 12.71 -1.57 12.39
C ASN A 168 11.64 -0.77 11.62
N TYR A 169 10.57 -0.35 12.31
CA TYR A 169 9.44 0.36 11.70
C TYR A 169 9.30 1.80 12.22
N GLN A 170 10.16 2.25 13.14
CA GLN A 170 10.03 3.57 13.76
C GLN A 170 10.13 4.70 12.74
N SER A 171 11.07 4.61 11.80
CA SER A 171 11.21 5.62 10.75
C SER A 171 9.96 5.74 9.88
N PHE A 172 9.31 4.62 9.55
CA PHE A 172 8.04 4.64 8.83
C PHE A 172 6.94 5.32 9.64
N LEU A 173 6.83 5.02 10.94
CA LEU A 173 5.85 5.66 11.83
C LEU A 173 6.06 7.17 11.91
N ASP A 174 7.30 7.63 12.03
CA ASP A 174 7.64 9.05 12.10
C ASP A 174 7.31 9.76 10.78
N GLY A 175 7.70 9.18 9.65
CA GLY A 175 7.42 9.74 8.32
C GLY A 175 5.93 9.85 8.02
N ASN A 176 5.15 8.84 8.43
CA ASN A 176 3.71 8.78 8.16
C ASN A 176 2.90 9.90 8.82
N GLN A 177 3.39 10.50 9.91
CA GLN A 177 2.68 11.58 10.61
C GLN A 177 2.47 12.81 9.72
N SER A 178 3.36 13.02 8.74
CA SER A 178 3.30 14.15 7.81
C SER A 178 2.71 13.81 6.44
N LEU A 179 2.42 12.53 6.16
CA LEU A 179 1.96 12.11 4.84
C LEU A 179 0.53 12.55 4.58
N ARG A 180 0.33 13.14 3.39
CA ARG A 180 -1.02 13.35 2.88
C ARG A 180 -1.62 12.02 2.43
N MET A 181 -2.64 11.59 3.15
CA MET A 181 -3.46 10.43 2.79
C MET A 181 -4.34 10.73 1.57
N LYS A 182 -4.34 9.85 0.57
CA LYS A 182 -5.10 9.98 -0.68
C LYS A 182 -5.97 8.75 -0.90
N ILE A 183 -7.25 8.95 -1.19
CA ILE A 183 -8.15 7.89 -1.67
C ILE A 183 -8.00 7.69 -3.17
N GLU A 184 -8.45 6.53 -3.65
CA GLU A 184 -8.55 6.26 -5.08
C GLU A 184 -9.53 7.22 -5.78
N PRO A 185 -9.24 7.63 -7.02
CA PRO A 185 -10.20 8.38 -7.83
C PRO A 185 -11.36 7.50 -8.31
N PRO A 186 -12.48 8.09 -8.76
CA PRO A 186 -13.46 7.37 -9.56
C PRO A 186 -12.78 6.69 -10.77
N GLN A 187 -13.30 5.52 -11.17
CA GLN A 187 -12.74 4.75 -12.30
C GLN A 187 -11.25 4.41 -12.16
N ALA A 188 -10.73 4.29 -10.93
CA ALA A 188 -9.31 4.07 -10.63
C ALA A 188 -8.65 2.98 -11.49
N GLN A 189 -9.29 1.83 -11.64
CA GLN A 189 -8.74 0.70 -12.41
C GLN A 189 -8.50 1.04 -13.88
N GLN A 190 -9.40 1.81 -14.50
CA GLN A 190 -9.23 2.26 -15.88
C GLN A 190 -8.12 3.31 -15.99
N ILE A 191 -8.03 4.21 -15.00
CA ILE A 191 -6.95 5.21 -14.91
C ILE A 191 -5.59 4.51 -14.74
N TYR A 192 -5.51 3.48 -13.89
CA TYR A 192 -4.29 2.71 -13.69
C TYR A 192 -3.83 2.02 -14.95
N SER A 193 -4.73 1.45 -15.76
CA SER A 193 -4.36 0.86 -17.05
C SER A 193 -3.72 1.88 -18.01
N VAL A 194 -4.19 3.14 -17.99
CA VAL A 194 -3.58 4.22 -18.79
C VAL A 194 -2.18 4.56 -18.25
N LEU A 195 -2.04 4.71 -16.92
CA LEU A 195 -0.78 5.06 -16.29
C LEU A 195 0.27 3.94 -16.39
N ASP A 196 -0.16 2.69 -16.34
CA ASP A 196 0.70 1.51 -16.52
C ASP A 196 1.39 1.53 -17.88
N SER A 197 0.71 2.00 -18.93
CA SER A 197 1.31 2.17 -20.25
C SER A 197 2.45 3.20 -20.25
N ALA A 198 2.28 4.32 -19.52
CA ALA A 198 3.31 5.36 -19.43
C ALA A 198 4.52 4.90 -18.62
N VAL A 199 4.29 4.25 -17.47
CA VAL A 199 5.35 3.65 -16.65
C VAL A 199 6.08 2.55 -17.44
N SER A 200 5.34 1.66 -18.09
CA SER A 200 5.93 0.58 -18.90
C SER A 200 6.81 1.13 -20.02
N ALA A 201 6.39 2.23 -20.67
CA ALA A 201 7.17 2.84 -21.75
C ALA A 201 8.53 3.35 -21.28
N VAL A 202 8.60 4.09 -20.17
CA VAL A 202 9.89 4.62 -19.67
C VAL A 202 10.85 3.53 -19.19
N LEU A 203 10.32 2.39 -18.75
CA LEU A 203 11.12 1.23 -18.32
C LEU A 203 11.63 0.37 -19.48
N THR A 204 10.94 0.40 -20.63
CA THR A 204 11.22 -0.51 -21.76
C THR A 204 11.80 0.19 -22.99
N LYS A 205 11.67 1.52 -23.08
CA LYS A 205 12.18 2.33 -24.20
C LYS A 205 13.13 3.40 -23.67
N LYS A 206 14.40 3.32 -24.07
CA LYS A 206 15.43 4.28 -23.65
C LYS A 206 15.17 5.68 -24.19
N ASP A 207 14.52 5.80 -25.34
CA ASP A 207 14.15 7.04 -26.02
C ASP A 207 12.68 7.44 -25.77
N ALA A 208 12.06 6.96 -24.67
CA ALA A 208 10.68 7.30 -24.33
C ALA A 208 10.47 8.82 -24.21
N ASP A 209 9.53 9.35 -24.99
CA ASP A 209 9.10 10.75 -24.91
C ASP A 209 8.12 10.94 -23.73
N ILE A 210 8.66 11.33 -22.57
CA ILE A 210 7.90 11.49 -21.33
C ILE A 210 6.80 12.55 -21.46
N ASP A 211 7.08 13.68 -22.14
CA ASP A 211 6.10 14.76 -22.32
C ASP A 211 4.91 14.27 -23.15
N LYS A 212 5.18 13.55 -24.24
CA LYS A 212 4.12 12.93 -25.03
C LYS A 212 3.34 11.87 -24.25
N LEU A 213 4.03 11.01 -23.50
CA LEU A 213 3.38 9.97 -22.70
C LEU A 213 2.40 10.55 -21.68
N LEU A 214 2.79 11.60 -20.97
CA LEU A 214 1.93 12.26 -19.98
C LEU A 214 0.75 13.00 -20.63
N LYS A 215 1.00 13.72 -21.72
CA LYS A 215 -0.07 14.38 -22.48
C LYS A 215 -1.11 13.39 -22.99
N ASP A 216 -0.65 12.28 -23.59
CA ASP A 216 -1.53 11.23 -24.11
C ASP A 216 -2.29 10.53 -22.96
N ALA A 217 -1.63 10.28 -21.83
CA ALA A 217 -2.27 9.71 -20.64
C ALA A 217 -3.35 10.64 -20.07
N SER A 218 -3.06 11.94 -19.97
CA SER A 218 -3.99 12.97 -19.51
C SER A 218 -5.26 12.99 -20.37
N GLY A 219 -5.13 13.03 -21.69
CA GLY A 219 -6.28 13.01 -22.61
C GLY A 219 -7.13 11.74 -22.52
N LYS A 220 -6.50 10.57 -22.34
CA LYS A 220 -7.20 9.30 -22.14
C LYS A 220 -7.96 9.27 -20.81
N ILE A 221 -7.35 9.78 -19.73
CA ILE A 221 -8.00 9.88 -18.42
C ILE A 221 -9.19 10.84 -18.49
N ASP A 222 -9.05 12.02 -19.10
CA ASP A 222 -10.16 12.95 -19.33
C ASP A 222 -11.33 12.28 -20.06
N SER A 223 -11.04 11.45 -21.06
CA SER A 223 -12.05 10.69 -21.80
C SER A 223 -12.73 9.60 -20.97
N ILE A 224 -12.01 8.98 -20.04
CA ILE A 224 -12.57 8.02 -19.07
C ILE A 224 -13.52 8.75 -18.12
N LEU A 225 -13.07 9.86 -17.53
CA LEU A 225 -13.84 10.64 -16.57
C LEU A 225 -15.10 11.25 -17.17
N ALA A 226 -15.08 11.64 -18.45
CA ALA A 226 -16.24 12.19 -19.14
C ALA A 226 -17.37 11.16 -19.39
N ARG A 227 -17.10 9.85 -19.26
CA ARG A 227 -18.08 8.77 -19.49
C ARG A 227 -18.65 8.19 -18.20
N GLY A 228 -18.06 8.48 -17.05
CA GLY A 228 -18.50 8.04 -15.73
C GLY A 228 -19.44 9.04 -15.09
#